data_AF-A0A3D0SEV1-F1
#
_entry.id   AF-A0A3D0SEV1-F1
#
_cell.length_a   1.000
_cell.length_b   1.000
_cell.length_c   1.000
_cell.angle_alpha   90.00
_cell.angle_beta   90.00
_cell.angle_gamma   90.00
#
_symmetry.space_group_name_H-M   'P 1'
#
loop_
_entity.id
_entity.type
_entity.pdbx_description
1 polymer ?
#
loop_
_entity_poly.entity_id
_entity_poly.type
_entity_poly.pdbx_seq_one_letter_code
_entity_poly.pdbx_strand_id
1 'polypeptide(L)'
;VDTGLWTTIRTRPFSKSPALGSTPSSIFVNAMDTNPLAADPAVIIAERQEDFANGLKALSVLSGGKVYLCKKAGANVSAGDSNAETAEFDGPHPAGLAGTHVHYLDPVGAKKVVWTVNYQDVIAIGKTLTSGELDNSRVVAIGGPAAKNPRLVRTVVGADLTELTASEKKDGDVRVVSGSVLNGTTAQGVHGFLGRFHLQVSLLLEGKEKVLFGWLAPGSDKHSVTRAYTGHFSGSKQFDMTTTTNGSERSMVPIGNYERVMPLDILPTLLLRDLISGDTDSAQTLGCLELDEEDLALCTYVCPGKYTYGSILRDCLTTIEKEG
;
A
#
# COMPACT_ATOMS: atom_id res chain seq x y z
N VAL A 1 23.66 7.01 -3.70
CA VAL A 1 22.92 7.89 -4.64
C VAL A 1 23.10 7.37 -6.06
N ASP A 2 24.34 7.22 -6.53
CA ASP A 2 24.68 6.83 -7.90
C ASP A 2 24.11 5.48 -8.37
N THR A 3 23.81 4.57 -7.43
CA THR A 3 23.18 3.27 -7.72
C THR A 3 21.70 3.36 -8.10
N GLY A 4 21.07 4.54 -8.00
CA GLY A 4 19.63 4.74 -8.22
C GLY A 4 18.74 4.31 -7.04
N LEU A 5 19.27 3.58 -6.05
CA LEU A 5 18.53 3.12 -4.87
C LEU A 5 18.01 4.26 -3.98
N TRP A 6 18.50 5.49 -4.13
CA TRP A 6 17.96 6.65 -3.41
C TRP A 6 16.45 6.84 -3.63
N THR A 7 15.97 6.47 -4.83
CA THR A 7 14.56 6.59 -5.21
C THR A 7 13.63 5.56 -4.54
N THR A 8 14.20 4.58 -3.82
CA THR A 8 13.42 3.64 -2.99
C THR A 8 12.79 4.30 -1.77
N ILE A 9 13.44 5.37 -1.30
CA ILE A 9 13.04 6.08 -0.10
C ILE A 9 11.97 7.10 -0.51
N ARG A 10 10.88 7.14 0.25
CA ARG A 10 9.81 8.14 0.07
C ARG A 10 9.67 9.01 1.30
N THR A 11 9.52 10.31 1.11
CA THR A 11 9.20 11.25 2.19
C THR A 11 7.73 11.13 2.58
N ARG A 12 7.40 11.40 3.84
CA ARG A 12 6.06 11.87 4.23
C ARG A 12 6.22 13.32 4.69
N PRO A 13 5.35 14.25 4.27
CA PRO A 13 3.97 14.02 3.80
C PRO A 13 3.77 13.82 2.28
N PHE A 14 4.74 14.14 1.42
CA PHE A 14 4.47 14.27 -0.03
C PHE A 14 4.81 13.05 -0.91
N SER A 15 5.39 11.99 -0.33
CA SER A 15 5.70 10.73 -1.03
C SER A 15 6.66 10.90 -2.21
N LYS A 16 7.57 11.87 -2.09
CA LYS A 16 8.62 12.13 -3.07
C LYS A 16 9.92 11.44 -2.68
N SER A 17 10.82 11.26 -3.62
CA SER A 17 12.20 10.94 -3.28
C SER A 17 12.81 12.08 -2.45
N PRO A 18 13.54 11.79 -1.36
CA PRO A 18 14.15 12.84 -0.56
C PRO A 18 15.09 13.72 -1.38
N ALA A 19 15.15 15.01 -1.06
CA ALA A 19 16.14 15.90 -1.65
C ALA A 19 17.55 15.45 -1.22
N LEU A 20 18.51 15.50 -2.14
CA LEU A 20 19.90 15.20 -1.81
C LEU A 20 20.41 16.19 -0.74
N GLY A 21 21.07 15.68 0.29
CA GLY A 21 21.54 16.46 1.43
C GLY A 21 20.47 16.81 2.47
N SER A 22 19.22 16.41 2.28
CA SER A 22 18.19 16.52 3.34
C SER A 22 18.33 15.39 4.36
N THR A 23 17.85 15.62 5.58
CA THR A 23 17.85 14.66 6.70
C THR A 23 16.42 14.51 7.23
N PRO A 24 15.93 13.29 7.49
CA PRO A 24 14.61 13.09 8.06
C PRO A 24 14.61 13.26 9.58
N SER A 25 13.43 13.47 10.18
CA SER A 25 13.21 13.28 11.62
C SER A 25 13.46 11.83 12.03
N SER A 26 12.92 10.90 11.25
CA SER A 26 13.07 9.45 11.45
C SER A 26 12.89 8.68 10.14
N ILE A 27 13.38 7.45 10.09
CA ILE A 27 13.19 6.52 8.96
C ILE A 27 12.34 5.34 9.42
N PHE A 28 11.29 5.04 8.67
CA PHE A 28 10.40 3.89 8.88
C PHE A 28 10.70 2.80 7.87
N VAL A 29 11.10 1.63 8.38
CA VAL A 29 11.28 0.41 7.61
C VAL A 29 10.03 -0.45 7.79
N ASN A 30 9.24 -0.56 6.74
CA ASN A 30 8.04 -1.37 6.76
C ASN A 30 8.39 -2.84 6.41
N ALA A 31 8.35 -3.71 7.41
CA ALA A 31 8.57 -5.15 7.34
C ALA A 31 7.30 -5.94 7.71
N MET A 32 6.13 -5.37 7.38
CA MET A 32 4.84 -6.04 7.43
C MET A 32 3.99 -5.64 6.22
N ASP A 33 3.06 -6.49 5.81
CA ASP A 33 2.09 -6.15 4.78
C ASP A 33 0.74 -6.76 5.15
N THR A 34 -0.30 -5.93 5.10
CA THR A 34 -1.68 -6.32 5.42
C THR A 34 -2.60 -6.18 4.21
N ASN A 35 -2.07 -5.78 3.06
CA ASN A 35 -2.83 -5.79 1.82
C ASN A 35 -3.35 -7.19 1.54
N PRO A 36 -4.57 -7.34 0.99
CA PRO A 36 -5.05 -8.64 0.55
C PRO A 36 -4.08 -9.24 -0.48
N LEU A 37 -3.77 -10.53 -0.33
CA LEU A 37 -2.88 -11.29 -1.23
C LEU A 37 -1.39 -10.90 -1.15
N ALA A 38 -0.98 -10.09 -0.18
CA ALA A 38 0.42 -9.73 0.01
C ALA A 38 1.29 -10.93 0.45
N ALA A 39 2.59 -10.85 0.14
CA ALA A 39 3.58 -11.76 0.69
C ALA A 39 3.78 -11.50 2.18
N ASP A 40 4.03 -12.55 2.97
CA ASP A 40 4.55 -12.38 4.34
C ASP A 40 6.02 -11.94 4.28
N PRO A 41 6.37 -10.71 4.72
CA PRO A 41 7.75 -10.23 4.68
C PRO A 41 8.72 -11.11 5.47
N ALA A 42 8.28 -11.77 6.55
CA ALA A 42 9.14 -12.60 7.38
C ALA A 42 9.75 -13.77 6.59
N VAL A 43 8.99 -14.36 5.66
CA VAL A 43 9.45 -15.46 4.80
C VAL A 43 10.59 -15.00 3.90
N ILE A 44 10.48 -13.79 3.34
CA ILE A 44 11.47 -13.24 2.39
C ILE A 44 12.71 -12.75 3.12
N ILE A 45 12.53 -12.07 4.27
CA ILE A 45 13.64 -11.60 5.09
C ILE A 45 14.45 -12.78 5.65
N ALA A 46 13.79 -13.89 6.00
CA ALA A 46 14.49 -15.09 6.52
C ALA A 46 15.54 -15.65 5.56
N GLU A 47 15.36 -15.51 4.25
CA GLU A 47 16.34 -15.95 3.24
C GLU A 47 17.53 -14.97 3.07
N ARG A 48 17.38 -13.74 3.55
CA ARG A 48 18.29 -12.61 3.29
C ARG A 48 18.56 -11.80 4.56
N GLN A 49 18.66 -12.46 5.71
CA GLN A 49 18.74 -11.80 7.03
C GLN A 49 19.95 -10.87 7.14
N GLU A 50 21.11 -11.31 6.64
CA GLU A 50 22.35 -10.52 6.69
C GLU A 50 22.24 -9.25 5.83
N ASP A 51 21.73 -9.38 4.60
CA ASP A 51 21.50 -8.23 3.72
C ASP A 51 20.50 -7.25 4.32
N PHE A 52 19.42 -7.74 4.95
CA PHE A 52 18.46 -6.91 5.66
C PHE A 52 19.12 -6.15 6.82
N ALA A 53 19.88 -6.84 7.68
CA ALA A 53 20.58 -6.23 8.80
C ALA A 53 21.60 -5.17 8.35
N ASN A 54 22.32 -5.43 7.26
CA ASN A 54 23.25 -4.46 6.67
C ASN A 54 22.52 -3.23 6.12
N GLY A 55 21.35 -3.42 5.50
CA GLY A 55 20.48 -2.33 5.07
C GLY A 55 20.01 -1.46 6.25
N LEU A 56 19.57 -2.08 7.35
CA LEU A 56 19.18 -1.36 8.57
C LEU A 56 20.35 -0.55 9.14
N LYS A 57 21.56 -1.12 9.22
CA LYS A 57 22.77 -0.41 9.67
C LYS A 57 23.05 0.82 8.80
N ALA A 58 22.94 0.68 7.47
CA ALA A 58 23.12 1.79 6.54
C ALA A 58 22.07 2.89 6.75
N LEU A 59 20.81 2.52 6.97
CA LEU A 59 19.74 3.49 7.27
C LEU A 59 19.92 4.18 8.62
N SER A 60 20.44 3.48 9.64
CA SER A 60 20.79 4.10 10.92
C SER A 60 21.83 5.21 10.74
N VAL A 61 22.88 4.96 9.95
CA VAL A 61 23.89 5.99 9.61
C VAL A 61 23.26 7.15 8.83
N LEU A 62 22.44 6.83 7.81
CA LEU A 62 21.81 7.83 6.95
C LEU A 62 20.85 8.76 7.70
N SER A 63 20.07 8.21 8.64
CA SER A 63 19.07 8.98 9.37
C SER A 63 19.67 10.10 10.22
N GLY A 64 20.94 9.97 10.65
CA GLY A 64 21.52 10.84 11.69
C GLY A 64 20.69 10.87 12.99
N GLY A 65 19.76 9.92 13.15
CA GLY A 65 18.61 9.99 14.04
C GLY A 65 17.98 8.61 14.27
N LYS A 66 16.65 8.56 14.32
CA LYS A 66 15.88 7.38 14.76
C LYS A 66 15.40 6.55 13.57
N VAL A 67 15.60 5.23 13.62
CA VAL A 67 15.05 4.27 12.66
C VAL A 67 14.05 3.37 13.37
N TYR A 68 12.85 3.23 12.80
CA TYR A 68 11.82 2.31 13.26
C TYR A 68 11.74 1.10 12.32
N LEU A 69 11.87 -0.10 12.88
CA LEU A 69 11.55 -1.36 12.20
C LEU A 69 10.11 -1.74 12.55
N CYS A 70 9.18 -1.50 11.64
CA CYS A 70 7.76 -1.81 11.81
C CYS A 70 7.48 -3.23 11.30
N LYS A 71 7.07 -4.13 12.19
CA LYS A 71 6.83 -5.54 11.88
C LYS A 71 5.53 -6.04 12.48
N LYS A 72 5.05 -7.17 11.97
CA LYS A 72 3.91 -7.86 12.58
C LYS A 72 4.30 -8.36 13.97
N ALA A 73 3.39 -8.23 14.94
CA ALA A 73 3.58 -8.75 16.29
C ALA A 73 3.95 -10.23 16.29
N GLY A 74 5.01 -10.58 17.02
CA GLY A 74 5.54 -11.94 17.10
C GLY A 74 6.22 -12.49 15.84
N ALA A 75 6.37 -11.71 14.76
CA ALA A 75 7.10 -12.17 13.57
C ALA A 75 8.60 -12.35 13.87
N ASN A 76 9.24 -13.35 13.28
CA ASN A 76 10.68 -13.55 13.43
C ASN A 76 11.48 -12.65 12.47
N VAL A 77 11.43 -11.35 12.71
CA VAL A 77 12.18 -10.32 11.98
C VAL A 77 13.02 -9.57 13.00
N SER A 78 14.34 -9.67 12.87
CA SER A 78 15.31 -9.08 13.81
C SER A 78 15.92 -7.81 13.23
N ALA A 79 16.15 -6.83 14.10
CA ALA A 79 16.95 -5.65 13.78
C ALA A 79 18.46 -5.98 13.67
N GLY A 80 18.89 -7.19 14.04
CA GLY A 80 20.31 -7.57 14.12
C GLY A 80 21.07 -6.63 15.06
N ASP A 81 22.32 -6.31 14.73
CA ASP A 81 23.11 -5.30 15.46
C ASP A 81 22.87 -3.86 14.95
N SER A 82 21.74 -3.61 14.28
CA SER A 82 21.36 -2.22 13.97
C SER A 82 20.80 -1.54 15.21
N ASN A 83 20.89 -0.21 15.26
CA ASN A 83 20.27 0.60 16.33
C ASN A 83 18.79 0.90 16.04
N ALA A 84 18.12 0.10 15.19
CA ALA A 84 16.73 0.31 14.83
C ALA A 84 15.79 -0.08 15.99
N GLU A 85 14.87 0.80 16.35
CA GLU A 85 13.82 0.54 17.33
C GLU A 85 12.75 -0.34 16.69
N THR A 86 12.48 -1.49 17.29
CA THR A 86 11.46 -2.40 16.78
C THR A 86 10.08 -1.98 17.30
N ALA A 87 9.14 -1.74 16.38
CA ALA A 87 7.75 -1.47 16.69
C ALA A 87 6.87 -2.57 16.10
N GLU A 88 6.04 -3.18 16.95
CA GLU A 88 5.17 -4.28 16.57
C GLU A 88 3.73 -3.81 16.41
N PHE A 89 3.10 -4.21 15.30
CA PHE A 89 1.71 -3.92 14.99
C PHE A 89 0.95 -5.22 14.70
N ASP A 90 -0.33 -5.23 15.02
CA ASP A 90 -1.24 -6.33 14.69
C ASP A 90 -2.64 -5.80 14.37
N GLY A 91 -3.45 -6.62 13.71
CA GLY A 91 -4.82 -6.27 13.31
C GLY A 91 -5.04 -6.26 11.80
N PRO A 92 -6.27 -5.93 11.36
CA PRO A 92 -6.63 -5.90 9.95
C PRO A 92 -5.95 -4.74 9.22
N HIS A 93 -5.98 -4.78 7.89
CA HIS A 93 -5.59 -3.63 7.06
C HIS A 93 -6.39 -2.38 7.47
N PRO A 94 -5.75 -1.21 7.67
CA PRO A 94 -4.39 -0.83 7.25
C PRO A 94 -3.26 -0.92 8.32
N ALA A 95 -3.23 -1.93 9.20
CA ALA A 95 -2.16 -2.06 10.20
C ALA A 95 -0.72 -2.17 9.62
N GLY A 96 -0.57 -2.54 8.34
CA GLY A 96 0.72 -2.67 7.66
C GLY A 96 1.12 -1.52 6.75
N LEU A 97 0.45 -0.37 6.85
CA LEU A 97 0.80 0.81 6.05
C LEU A 97 1.80 1.71 6.80
N ALA A 98 2.73 2.29 6.05
CA ALA A 98 3.70 3.22 6.61
C ALA A 98 3.01 4.48 7.18
N GLY A 99 1.93 4.97 6.58
CA GLY A 99 1.15 6.09 7.11
C GLY A 99 0.58 5.80 8.50
N THR A 100 0.04 4.58 8.70
CA THR A 100 -0.43 4.13 10.02
C THR A 100 0.72 4.05 11.03
N HIS A 101 1.89 3.53 10.64
CA HIS A 101 3.05 3.45 11.54
C HIS A 101 3.57 4.84 11.92
N VAL A 102 3.67 5.74 10.95
CA VAL A 102 4.10 7.13 11.16
C VAL A 102 3.15 7.83 12.13
N HIS A 103 1.84 7.70 11.94
CA HIS A 103 0.84 8.32 12.80
C HIS A 103 1.00 7.95 14.29
N TYR A 104 1.25 6.67 14.60
CA TYR A 104 1.36 6.21 15.98
C TYR A 104 2.73 6.44 16.63
N LEU A 105 3.81 6.54 15.84
CA LEU A 105 5.18 6.56 16.37
C LEU A 105 5.87 7.92 16.24
N ASP A 106 5.70 8.61 15.11
CA ASP A 106 6.37 9.89 14.84
C ASP A 106 5.55 10.73 13.82
N PRO A 107 4.33 11.17 14.17
CA PRO A 107 3.41 11.81 13.23
C PRO A 107 4.03 13.04 12.57
N VAL A 108 3.69 13.26 11.31
CA VAL A 108 4.26 14.29 10.44
C VAL A 108 3.32 15.48 10.24
N GLY A 109 3.86 16.56 9.68
CA GLY A 109 3.10 17.72 9.25
C GLY A 109 3.95 18.61 8.38
N ALA A 110 3.49 19.84 8.10
CA ALA A 110 4.16 20.75 7.17
C ALA A 110 5.66 21.02 7.49
N LYS A 111 6.04 20.97 8.78
CA LYS A 111 7.41 21.27 9.25
C LYS A 111 8.22 20.04 9.68
N LYS A 112 7.67 18.83 9.53
CA LYS A 112 8.30 17.60 10.01
C LYS A 112 8.16 16.52 8.96
N VAL A 113 9.31 16.09 8.44
CA VAL A 113 9.41 15.10 7.37
C VAL A 113 10.05 13.84 7.93
N VAL A 114 9.44 12.70 7.67
CA VAL A 114 10.03 11.37 7.91
C VAL A 114 10.21 10.67 6.57
N TRP A 115 11.05 9.65 6.56
CA TRP A 115 11.26 8.81 5.37
C TRP A 115 10.69 7.42 5.60
N THR A 116 10.26 6.78 4.52
CA THR A 116 9.69 5.43 4.52
C THR A 116 10.38 4.59 3.46
N VAL A 117 10.61 3.31 3.74
CA VAL A 117 11.20 2.33 2.82
C VAL A 117 10.66 0.92 3.16
N ASN A 118 10.42 0.09 2.14
CA ASN A 118 9.97 -1.30 2.36
C ASN A 118 11.14 -2.26 2.61
N TYR A 119 10.86 -3.38 3.24
CA TYR A 119 11.85 -4.39 3.62
C TYR A 119 12.70 -4.93 2.46
N GLN A 120 12.15 -5.12 1.26
CA GLN A 120 12.94 -5.64 0.12
C GLN A 120 13.91 -4.58 -0.42
N ASP A 121 13.53 -3.31 -0.39
CA ASP A 121 14.45 -2.23 -0.74
C ASP A 121 15.55 -2.06 0.34
N VAL A 122 15.26 -2.34 1.62
CA VAL A 122 16.30 -2.42 2.66
C VAL A 122 17.28 -3.57 2.39
N ILE A 123 16.80 -4.75 2.01
CA ILE A 123 17.64 -5.87 1.58
C ILE A 123 18.53 -5.45 0.40
N ALA A 124 17.94 -4.82 -0.62
CA ALA A 124 18.68 -4.38 -1.81
C ALA A 124 19.76 -3.34 -1.47
N ILE A 125 19.47 -2.39 -0.57
CA ILE A 125 20.45 -1.41 -0.05
C ILE A 125 21.61 -2.14 0.63
N GLY A 126 21.33 -3.05 1.57
CA GLY A 126 22.36 -3.77 2.31
C GLY A 126 23.23 -4.63 1.40
N LYS A 127 22.61 -5.38 0.47
CA LYS A 127 23.35 -6.20 -0.50
C LYS A 127 24.23 -5.35 -1.40
N THR A 128 23.70 -4.24 -1.90
CA THR A 128 24.44 -3.37 -2.83
C THR A 128 25.64 -2.71 -2.16
N LEU A 129 25.48 -2.26 -0.91
CA LEU A 129 26.58 -1.63 -0.16
C LEU A 129 27.70 -2.61 0.22
N THR A 130 27.35 -3.87 0.53
CA THR A 130 28.33 -4.87 0.95
C THR A 130 29.04 -5.55 -0.22
N SER A 131 28.35 -5.74 -1.35
CA SER A 131 28.92 -6.38 -2.54
C SER A 131 29.53 -5.40 -3.55
N GLY A 132 29.09 -4.14 -3.57
CA GLY A 132 29.43 -3.18 -4.61
C GLY A 132 28.64 -3.37 -5.92
N GLU A 133 27.72 -4.34 -5.98
CA GLU A 133 26.89 -4.63 -7.15
C GLU A 133 25.42 -4.31 -6.87
N LEU A 134 24.73 -3.67 -7.83
CA LEU A 134 23.32 -3.32 -7.67
C LEU A 134 22.43 -4.56 -7.58
N ASP A 135 21.74 -4.73 -6.44
CA ASP A 135 20.71 -5.76 -6.28
C ASP A 135 19.36 -5.24 -6.81
N ASN A 136 18.93 -5.77 -7.96
CA ASN A 136 17.64 -5.48 -8.58
C ASN A 136 16.61 -6.61 -8.38
N SER A 137 16.93 -7.61 -7.56
CA SER A 137 16.04 -8.73 -7.30
C SER A 137 14.78 -8.30 -6.55
N ARG A 138 13.69 -9.03 -6.79
CA ARG A 138 12.40 -8.79 -6.15
C ARG A 138 11.70 -10.13 -5.94
N VAL A 139 11.06 -10.32 -4.80
CA VAL A 139 10.09 -11.40 -4.59
C VAL A 139 8.70 -10.79 -4.59
N VAL A 140 7.81 -11.24 -5.47
CA VAL A 140 6.43 -10.72 -5.52
C VAL A 140 5.43 -11.84 -5.30
N ALA A 141 4.36 -11.54 -4.57
CA ALA A 141 3.20 -12.40 -4.51
C ALA A 141 2.39 -12.25 -5.80
N ILE A 142 2.08 -13.36 -6.49
CA ILE A 142 1.07 -13.39 -7.54
C ILE A 142 -0.15 -14.08 -6.96
N GLY A 143 -1.30 -13.39 -6.98
CA GLY A 143 -2.53 -13.93 -6.40
C GLY A 143 -3.79 -13.30 -6.97
N GLY A 144 -4.93 -13.70 -6.43
CA GLY A 144 -6.26 -13.22 -6.79
C GLY A 144 -7.15 -14.31 -7.38
N PRO A 145 -8.47 -14.07 -7.49
CA PRO A 145 -9.42 -15.07 -7.96
C PRO A 145 -9.12 -15.60 -9.37
N ALA A 146 -8.47 -14.80 -10.22
CA ALA A 146 -8.08 -15.19 -11.58
C ALA A 146 -6.66 -15.80 -11.65
N ALA A 147 -5.96 -15.99 -10.54
CA ALA A 147 -4.65 -16.63 -10.52
C ALA A 147 -4.78 -18.17 -10.58
N LYS A 148 -3.99 -18.80 -11.46
CA LYS A 148 -3.95 -20.26 -11.63
C LYS A 148 -3.15 -20.94 -10.54
N ASN A 149 -1.98 -20.40 -10.20
CA ASN A 149 -1.04 -20.95 -9.23
C ASN A 149 -0.53 -19.88 -8.26
N PRO A 150 -1.37 -19.38 -7.32
CA PRO A 150 -0.98 -18.31 -6.41
C PRO A 150 0.25 -18.69 -5.59
N ARG A 151 1.32 -17.89 -5.66
CA ARG A 151 2.60 -18.14 -4.96
C ARG A 151 3.49 -16.91 -4.97
N LEU A 152 4.61 -17.01 -4.23
CA LEU A 152 5.72 -16.08 -4.35
C LEU A 152 6.59 -16.45 -5.55
N VAL A 153 6.98 -15.46 -6.34
CA VAL A 153 7.91 -15.62 -7.46
C VAL A 153 9.08 -14.66 -7.33
N ARG A 154 10.28 -15.12 -7.70
CA ARG A 154 11.45 -14.25 -7.85
C ARG A 154 11.41 -13.60 -9.22
N THR A 155 11.66 -12.32 -9.26
CA THR A 155 11.67 -11.48 -10.45
C THR A 155 12.62 -10.30 -10.23
N VAL A 156 12.52 -9.27 -11.06
CA VAL A 156 13.30 -8.04 -10.96
C VAL A 156 12.40 -6.81 -10.77
N VAL A 157 12.98 -5.71 -10.30
CA VAL A 157 12.30 -4.40 -10.29
C VAL A 157 11.89 -4.02 -11.71
N GLY A 158 10.63 -3.62 -11.89
CA GLY A 158 10.14 -3.19 -13.21
C GLY A 158 9.93 -4.33 -14.20
N ALA A 159 9.80 -5.58 -13.74
CA ALA A 159 9.53 -6.72 -14.63
C ALA A 159 8.27 -6.50 -15.48
N ASP A 160 8.31 -6.96 -16.74
CA ASP A 160 7.14 -6.96 -17.63
C ASP A 160 6.07 -7.91 -17.06
N LEU A 161 4.91 -7.37 -16.72
CA LEU A 161 3.82 -8.12 -16.13
C LEU A 161 3.04 -8.93 -17.16
N THR A 162 3.14 -8.61 -18.45
CA THR A 162 2.62 -9.44 -19.53
C THR A 162 3.38 -10.76 -19.57
N GLU A 163 4.71 -10.69 -19.53
CA GLU A 163 5.58 -11.88 -19.51
C GLU A 163 5.45 -12.64 -18.19
N LEU A 164 5.59 -11.94 -17.06
CA LEU A 164 5.57 -12.55 -15.73
C LEU A 164 4.25 -13.30 -15.44
N THR A 165 3.13 -12.84 -16.01
CA THR A 165 1.80 -13.44 -15.77
C THR A 165 1.31 -14.33 -16.91
N ALA A 166 2.09 -14.54 -17.98
CA ALA A 166 1.63 -15.25 -19.19
C ALA A 166 1.03 -16.63 -18.90
N SER A 167 1.61 -17.38 -17.94
CA SER A 167 1.14 -18.72 -17.52
C SER A 167 0.48 -18.75 -16.14
N GLU A 168 0.22 -17.57 -15.56
CA GLU A 168 -0.27 -17.43 -14.19
C GLU A 168 -1.77 -17.14 -14.10
N LYS A 169 -2.42 -16.89 -15.23
CA LYS A 169 -3.83 -16.49 -15.32
C LYS A 169 -4.72 -17.69 -15.63
N LYS A 170 -5.93 -17.70 -15.07
CA LYS A 170 -7.04 -18.53 -15.54
C LYS A 170 -7.54 -18.03 -16.90
N ASP A 171 -8.32 -18.85 -17.59
CA ASP A 171 -8.99 -18.44 -18.82
C ASP A 171 -9.99 -17.31 -18.56
N GLY A 172 -10.18 -16.44 -19.56
CA GLY A 172 -11.08 -15.30 -19.50
C GLY A 172 -10.37 -13.96 -19.63
N ASP A 173 -11.16 -12.88 -19.51
CA ASP A 173 -10.65 -11.51 -19.54
C ASP A 173 -10.13 -11.13 -18.15
N VAL A 174 -8.81 -11.14 -17.99
CA VAL A 174 -8.14 -10.94 -16.69
C VAL A 174 -7.43 -9.59 -16.67
N ARG A 175 -7.82 -8.73 -15.72
CA ARG A 175 -7.07 -7.53 -15.36
C ARG A 175 -5.87 -7.92 -14.51
N VAL A 176 -4.68 -7.56 -15.00
CA VAL A 176 -3.44 -7.62 -14.25
C VAL A 176 -3.25 -6.29 -13.52
N VAL A 177 -3.08 -6.34 -12.20
CA VAL A 177 -2.85 -5.16 -11.37
C VAL A 177 -1.45 -5.27 -10.76
N SER A 178 -0.62 -4.28 -11.05
CA SER A 178 0.63 -4.03 -10.34
C SER A 178 0.27 -3.45 -8.97
N GLY A 179 0.57 -4.16 -7.88
CA GLY A 179 0.13 -3.78 -6.53
C GLY A 179 -1.08 -4.54 -6.04
N SER A 180 -1.69 -4.05 -4.96
CA SER A 180 -2.82 -4.70 -4.32
C SER A 180 -4.14 -4.38 -5.01
N VAL A 181 -5.18 -5.13 -4.65
CA VAL A 181 -6.55 -4.85 -5.11
C VAL A 181 -7.13 -3.56 -4.52
N LEU A 182 -6.54 -3.05 -3.43
CA LEU A 182 -6.97 -1.82 -2.77
C LEU A 182 -6.24 -0.59 -3.34
N ASN A 183 -4.94 -0.73 -3.58
CA ASN A 183 -4.10 0.29 -4.17
C ASN A 183 -3.13 -0.33 -5.17
N GLY A 184 -3.36 -0.08 -6.45
CA GLY A 184 -2.57 -0.63 -7.53
C GLY A 184 -2.89 -0.02 -8.88
N THR A 185 -2.07 -0.35 -9.88
CA THR A 185 -2.18 0.17 -11.25
C THR A 185 -2.48 -0.96 -12.22
N THR A 186 -3.46 -0.75 -13.10
CA THR A 186 -3.72 -1.68 -14.21
C THR A 186 -2.48 -1.77 -15.10
N ALA A 187 -1.91 -2.97 -15.19
CA ALA A 187 -0.72 -3.23 -15.98
C ALA A 187 -1.12 -3.48 -17.44
N GLN A 188 -1.09 -2.42 -18.25
CA GLN A 188 -1.46 -2.49 -19.67
C GLN A 188 -0.63 -1.49 -20.50
N GLY A 189 -0.26 -1.89 -21.71
CA GLY A 189 0.46 -1.03 -22.65
C GLY A 189 1.76 -0.49 -22.03
N VAL A 190 1.94 0.83 -22.05
CA VAL A 190 3.12 1.51 -21.50
C VAL A 190 3.25 1.37 -19.97
N HIS A 191 2.20 0.96 -19.28
CA HIS A 191 2.19 0.69 -17.83
C HIS A 191 2.26 -0.82 -17.52
N GLY A 192 2.60 -1.66 -18.50
CA GLY A 192 2.66 -3.13 -18.37
C GLY A 192 3.79 -3.68 -17.48
N PHE A 193 4.25 -2.93 -16.48
CA PHE A 193 5.43 -3.27 -15.67
C PHE A 193 5.13 -3.26 -14.16
N LEU A 194 5.95 -3.99 -13.40
CA LEU A 194 5.89 -3.96 -11.94
C LEU A 194 6.28 -2.57 -11.43
N GLY A 195 5.39 -1.95 -10.65
CA GLY A 195 5.60 -0.61 -10.11
C GLY A 195 6.73 -0.60 -9.10
N ARG A 196 7.44 0.53 -8.99
CA ARG A 196 8.68 0.61 -8.18
C ARG A 196 8.49 0.21 -6.71
N PHE A 197 7.33 0.52 -6.15
CA PHE A 197 6.98 0.29 -4.76
C PHE A 197 6.03 -0.90 -4.57
N HIS A 198 5.64 -1.60 -5.65
CA HIS A 198 4.72 -2.72 -5.58
C HIS A 198 5.47 -4.03 -5.31
N LEU A 199 5.00 -4.78 -4.32
CA LEU A 199 5.56 -6.08 -3.91
C LEU A 199 4.60 -7.26 -4.18
N GLN A 200 3.52 -7.01 -4.92
CA GLN A 200 2.56 -8.04 -5.33
C GLN A 200 1.92 -7.71 -6.69
N VAL A 201 1.32 -8.72 -7.30
CA VAL A 201 0.54 -8.65 -8.53
C VAL A 201 -0.81 -9.31 -8.28
N SER A 202 -1.88 -8.57 -8.52
CA SER A 202 -3.25 -9.05 -8.31
C SER A 202 -3.92 -9.36 -9.65
N LEU A 203 -4.48 -10.56 -9.78
CA LEU A 203 -5.16 -11.06 -10.98
C LEU A 203 -6.67 -11.15 -10.73
N LEU A 204 -7.43 -10.31 -11.42
CA LEU A 204 -8.88 -10.17 -11.25
C LEU A 204 -9.60 -10.44 -12.59
N LEU A 205 -10.75 -11.11 -12.53
CA LEU A 205 -11.63 -11.19 -13.70
C LEU A 205 -12.26 -9.82 -13.99
N GLU A 206 -12.37 -9.47 -15.27
CA GLU A 206 -13.11 -8.28 -15.69
C GLU A 206 -14.62 -8.46 -15.46
N GLY A 207 -15.21 -7.61 -14.62
CA GLY A 207 -16.61 -7.65 -14.23
C GLY A 207 -17.55 -6.98 -15.25
N LYS A 208 -17.56 -7.45 -16.51
CA LYS A 208 -18.39 -6.89 -17.60
C LYS A 208 -19.84 -7.39 -17.61
N GLU A 209 -20.19 -8.34 -16.74
CA GLU A 209 -21.49 -9.00 -16.76
C GLU A 209 -22.61 -8.10 -16.22
N LYS A 210 -23.69 -7.95 -17.00
CA LYS A 210 -24.93 -7.33 -16.56
C LYS A 210 -25.83 -8.39 -15.95
N VAL A 211 -26.01 -8.36 -14.63
CA VAL A 211 -26.93 -9.27 -13.93
C VAL A 211 -28.36 -8.75 -14.05
N LEU A 212 -29.22 -9.49 -14.76
CA LEU A 212 -30.64 -9.18 -14.88
C LEU A 212 -31.30 -9.17 -13.49
N PHE A 213 -31.99 -8.08 -13.13
CA PHE A 213 -32.56 -7.84 -11.79
C PHE A 213 -31.55 -7.95 -10.62
N GLY A 214 -30.27 -7.64 -10.84
CA GLY A 214 -29.22 -7.80 -9.83
C GLY A 214 -29.41 -7.01 -8.51
N TRP A 215 -30.33 -6.04 -8.46
CA TRP A 215 -30.69 -5.28 -7.26
C TRP A 215 -31.73 -6.00 -6.37
N LEU A 216 -32.49 -6.97 -6.92
CA LEU A 216 -33.43 -7.83 -6.19
C LEU A 216 -32.77 -9.10 -5.66
N ALA A 217 -31.61 -9.48 -6.21
CA ALA A 217 -30.94 -10.71 -5.83
C ALA A 217 -30.41 -10.64 -4.38
N PRO A 218 -30.63 -11.67 -3.55
CA PRO A 218 -30.19 -11.69 -2.15
C PRO A 218 -28.65 -11.67 -1.97
N GLY A 219 -27.90 -11.92 -3.05
CA GLY A 219 -26.45 -11.72 -3.12
C GLY A 219 -25.64 -12.53 -2.11
N SER A 220 -25.92 -13.82 -1.96
CA SER A 220 -25.21 -14.69 -1.00
C SER A 220 -23.70 -14.82 -1.27
N ASP A 221 -23.29 -14.53 -2.50
CA ASP A 221 -21.94 -14.48 -3.06
C ASP A 221 -21.37 -13.06 -3.14
N LYS A 222 -22.08 -12.05 -2.60
CA LYS A 222 -21.63 -10.65 -2.62
C LYS A 222 -21.19 -10.19 -1.24
N HIS A 223 -20.03 -9.54 -1.21
CA HIS A 223 -19.58 -8.84 -0.01
C HIS A 223 -20.31 -7.50 0.17
N SER A 224 -20.65 -7.15 1.42
CA SER A 224 -21.27 -5.87 1.76
C SER A 224 -20.83 -5.38 3.14
N VAL A 225 -20.21 -4.20 3.18
CA VAL A 225 -19.76 -3.53 4.41
C VAL A 225 -20.95 -3.13 5.29
N THR A 226 -22.06 -2.72 4.67
CA THR A 226 -23.32 -2.34 5.34
C THR A 226 -24.24 -3.53 5.57
N ARG A 227 -23.80 -4.76 5.26
CA ARG A 227 -24.58 -6.01 5.39
C ARG A 227 -25.89 -6.02 4.58
N ALA A 228 -25.93 -5.30 3.47
CA ALA A 228 -27.10 -5.26 2.58
C ALA A 228 -27.36 -6.59 1.83
N TYR A 229 -26.34 -7.44 1.69
CA TYR A 229 -26.41 -8.74 1.04
C TYR A 229 -26.24 -9.89 2.03
N THR A 230 -26.86 -11.04 1.76
CA THR A 230 -26.85 -12.22 2.66
C THR A 230 -25.48 -12.89 2.82
N GLY A 231 -24.47 -12.53 2.02
CA GLY A 231 -23.12 -13.08 2.14
C GLY A 231 -22.46 -12.87 3.51
N HIS A 232 -22.89 -11.86 4.29
CA HIS A 232 -22.35 -11.58 5.62
C HIS A 232 -22.74 -12.63 6.70
N PHE A 233 -23.74 -13.47 6.46
CA PHE A 233 -24.14 -14.51 7.41
C PHE A 233 -23.09 -15.62 7.57
N SER A 234 -22.20 -15.77 6.58
CA SER A 234 -21.04 -16.67 6.65
C SER A 234 -19.78 -15.85 6.92
N GLY A 235 -19.48 -15.59 8.20
CA GLY A 235 -18.42 -14.66 8.61
C GLY A 235 -16.99 -14.99 8.13
N SER A 236 -16.74 -16.22 7.68
CA SER A 236 -15.45 -16.66 7.11
C SER A 236 -15.46 -16.83 5.59
N LYS A 237 -16.56 -16.49 4.90
CA LYS A 237 -16.68 -16.68 3.46
C LYS A 237 -15.67 -15.80 2.71
N GLN A 238 -14.89 -16.42 1.84
CA GLN A 238 -14.07 -15.72 0.86
C GLN A 238 -14.91 -15.44 -0.40
N PHE A 239 -14.64 -14.30 -1.02
CA PHE A 239 -15.38 -13.82 -2.18
C PHE A 239 -14.45 -13.68 -3.38
N ASP A 240 -14.89 -14.17 -4.53
CA ASP A 240 -14.20 -14.00 -5.80
C ASP A 240 -14.46 -12.59 -6.32
N MET A 241 -13.73 -11.62 -5.76
CA MET A 241 -13.81 -10.23 -6.16
C MET A 241 -13.42 -10.06 -7.63
N THR A 242 -14.18 -9.25 -8.36
CA THR A 242 -13.91 -8.86 -9.75
C THR A 242 -13.65 -7.35 -9.82
N THR A 243 -13.41 -6.83 -11.02
CA THR A 243 -13.21 -5.39 -11.25
C THR A 243 -14.50 -4.56 -11.18
N THR A 244 -15.66 -5.19 -10.90
CA THR A 244 -16.95 -4.51 -10.89
C THR A 244 -17.11 -3.54 -9.72
N THR A 245 -17.65 -2.36 -10.00
CA THR A 245 -17.96 -1.35 -8.97
C THR A 245 -19.27 -1.64 -8.23
N ASN A 246 -20.10 -2.57 -8.74
CA ASN A 246 -21.45 -2.86 -8.25
C ASN A 246 -22.33 -1.61 -8.10
N GLY A 247 -22.15 -0.60 -8.95
CA GLY A 247 -22.93 0.64 -8.92
C GLY A 247 -22.28 1.77 -9.73
N SER A 248 -22.97 2.91 -9.79
CA SER A 248 -22.50 4.12 -10.46
C SER A 248 -22.03 5.19 -9.48
N GLU A 249 -21.30 6.17 -9.99
CA GLU A 249 -20.92 7.38 -9.26
C GLU A 249 -22.15 8.15 -8.78
N ARG A 250 -22.03 8.73 -7.58
CA ARG A 250 -23.04 9.58 -6.93
C ARG A 250 -22.39 10.36 -5.80
N SER A 251 -23.12 11.34 -5.26
CA SER A 251 -22.65 12.14 -4.12
C SER A 251 -22.21 11.30 -2.93
N MET A 252 -21.23 11.82 -2.20
CA MET A 252 -20.74 11.21 -0.95
C MET A 252 -21.89 11.16 0.06
N VAL A 253 -22.08 10.00 0.70
CA VAL A 253 -23.11 9.81 1.72
C VAL A 253 -22.42 9.47 3.04
N PRO A 254 -22.46 10.36 4.04
CA PRO A 254 -21.79 10.16 5.32
C PRO A 254 -22.61 9.26 6.26
N ILE A 255 -22.64 7.95 5.99
CA ILE A 255 -23.36 6.96 6.79
C ILE A 255 -22.50 6.22 7.83
N GLY A 256 -21.33 6.77 8.20
CA GLY A 256 -20.45 6.17 9.22
C GLY A 256 -19.55 5.04 8.72
N ASN A 257 -19.48 4.78 7.40
CA ASN A 257 -18.66 3.70 6.85
C ASN A 257 -17.16 3.99 6.91
N TYR A 258 -16.77 5.26 6.82
CA TYR A 258 -15.37 5.67 6.73
C TYR A 258 -14.68 5.55 8.09
N GLU A 259 -15.39 5.90 9.16
CA GLU A 259 -14.95 5.78 10.55
C GLU A 259 -14.69 4.32 10.95
N ARG A 260 -15.38 3.37 10.32
CA ARG A 260 -15.18 1.93 10.58
C ARG A 260 -13.88 1.38 10.02
N VAL A 261 -13.24 2.09 9.08
CA VAL A 261 -12.05 1.61 8.35
C VAL A 261 -10.84 2.53 8.48
N MET A 262 -10.99 3.69 9.12
CA MET A 262 -9.91 4.62 9.43
C MET A 262 -9.40 4.35 10.85
N PRO A 263 -8.20 3.77 11.04
CA PRO A 263 -7.68 3.54 12.37
C PRO A 263 -6.97 4.76 12.98
N LEU A 264 -6.66 5.78 12.17
CA LEU A 264 -5.98 7.00 12.60
C LEU A 264 -6.95 7.92 13.37
N ASP A 265 -6.41 8.77 14.24
CA ASP A 265 -7.15 9.81 14.96
C ASP A 265 -7.48 10.99 14.03
N ILE A 266 -8.31 10.70 13.02
CA ILE A 266 -8.76 11.62 11.98
C ILE A 266 -10.28 11.55 11.92
N LEU A 267 -10.94 12.65 11.53
CA LEU A 267 -12.38 12.68 11.24
C LEU A 267 -12.60 12.42 9.74
N PRO A 268 -12.64 11.15 9.27
CA PRO A 268 -12.54 10.85 7.85
C PRO A 268 -13.71 11.40 7.07
N THR A 269 -14.93 11.39 7.58
CA THR A 269 -16.07 11.98 6.85
C THR A 269 -15.87 13.47 6.55
N LEU A 270 -15.35 14.25 7.50
CA LEU A 270 -15.10 15.67 7.28
C LEU A 270 -13.92 15.86 6.32
N LEU A 271 -12.82 15.13 6.55
CA LEU A 271 -11.64 15.20 5.71
C LEU A 271 -11.97 14.86 4.26
N LEU A 272 -12.66 13.75 4.01
CA LEU A 272 -13.02 13.30 2.67
C LEU A 272 -13.94 14.28 1.95
N ARG A 273 -14.83 14.96 2.68
CA ARG A 273 -15.68 16.02 2.13
C ARG A 273 -14.84 17.22 1.69
N ASP A 274 -13.92 17.66 2.55
CA ASP A 274 -13.07 18.82 2.30
C ASP A 274 -12.10 18.55 1.12
N LEU A 275 -11.59 17.31 1.03
CA LEU A 275 -10.84 16.82 -0.14
C LEU A 275 -11.67 16.87 -1.42
N ILE A 276 -12.94 16.40 -1.40
CA ILE A 276 -13.83 16.45 -2.57
C ILE A 276 -14.09 17.91 -3.01
N SER A 277 -14.25 18.84 -2.07
CA SER A 277 -14.47 20.25 -2.39
C SER A 277 -13.21 21.03 -2.76
N GLY A 278 -12.02 20.44 -2.58
CA GLY A 278 -10.74 21.11 -2.81
C GLY A 278 -10.38 22.13 -1.72
N ASP A 279 -10.95 22.02 -0.51
CA ASP A 279 -10.61 22.87 0.64
C ASP A 279 -9.33 22.35 1.30
N THR A 280 -8.19 22.81 0.79
CA THR A 280 -6.86 22.39 1.24
C THR A 280 -6.50 22.91 2.63
N ASP A 281 -7.03 24.06 3.04
CA ASP A 281 -6.78 24.65 4.37
C ASP A 281 -7.42 23.82 5.48
N SER A 282 -8.70 23.48 5.30
CA SER A 282 -9.41 22.61 6.24
C SER A 282 -8.84 21.18 6.19
N ALA A 283 -8.53 20.65 5.01
CA ALA A 283 -7.95 19.32 4.87
C ALA A 283 -6.61 19.16 5.61
N GLN A 284 -5.75 20.20 5.58
CA GLN A 284 -4.49 20.21 6.35
C GLN A 284 -4.75 20.16 7.86
N THR A 285 -5.74 20.91 8.35
CA THR A 285 -6.14 20.92 9.76
C THR A 285 -6.69 19.56 10.20
N LEU A 286 -7.34 18.83 9.28
CA LEU A 286 -7.88 17.50 9.50
C LEU A 286 -6.86 16.37 9.30
N GLY A 287 -5.58 16.69 9.05
CA GLY A 287 -4.49 15.70 9.03
C GLY A 287 -4.18 15.09 7.67
N CYS A 288 -4.57 15.72 6.55
CA CYS A 288 -4.30 15.17 5.21
C CYS A 288 -2.81 14.95 4.91
N LEU A 289 -1.92 15.68 5.58
CA LEU A 289 -0.46 15.58 5.41
C LEU A 289 0.10 14.25 5.94
N GLU A 290 -0.56 13.58 6.87
CA GLU A 290 -0.07 12.28 7.35
C GLU A 290 -0.38 11.12 6.40
N LEU A 291 -1.23 11.38 5.40
CA LEU A 291 -1.81 10.38 4.52
C LEU A 291 -1.15 10.38 3.14
N ASP A 292 -1.15 9.21 2.52
CA ASP A 292 -0.84 8.99 1.10
C ASP A 292 -2.01 8.23 0.44
N GLU A 293 -1.98 8.00 -0.87
CA GLU A 293 -3.12 7.39 -1.56
C GLU A 293 -3.52 6.01 -1.00
N GLU A 294 -2.54 5.24 -0.52
CA GLU A 294 -2.75 3.93 0.09
C GLU A 294 -3.55 4.01 1.40
N ASP A 295 -3.39 5.09 2.18
CA ASP A 295 -4.06 5.25 3.47
C ASP A 295 -5.56 5.53 3.30
N LEU A 296 -5.98 6.08 2.15
CA LEU A 296 -7.39 6.30 1.78
C LEU A 296 -7.98 5.21 0.86
N ALA A 297 -7.21 4.16 0.56
CA ALA A 297 -7.66 3.08 -0.32
C ALA A 297 -8.87 2.33 0.27
N LEU A 298 -8.86 2.07 1.57
CA LEU A 298 -9.97 1.39 2.23
C LEU A 298 -11.22 2.30 2.37
N CYS A 299 -11.03 3.62 2.51
CA CYS A 299 -12.13 4.60 2.42
C CYS A 299 -12.77 4.60 1.03
N THR A 300 -11.97 4.47 -0.03
CA THR A 300 -12.43 4.32 -1.42
C THR A 300 -13.25 3.05 -1.59
N TYR A 301 -12.75 1.93 -1.06
CA TYR A 301 -13.43 0.64 -1.11
C TYR A 301 -14.85 0.68 -0.47
N VAL A 302 -14.99 1.29 0.70
CA VAL A 302 -16.28 1.35 1.41
C VAL A 302 -17.20 2.47 0.91
N CYS A 303 -16.72 3.35 0.02
CA CYS A 303 -17.46 4.51 -0.45
C CYS A 303 -18.71 4.13 -1.25
N PRO A 304 -19.92 4.48 -0.79
CA PRO A 304 -21.13 4.27 -1.58
C PRO A 304 -21.15 5.14 -2.83
N GLY A 305 -20.48 6.30 -2.81
CA GLY A 305 -20.42 7.29 -3.88
C GLY A 305 -19.47 6.97 -5.04
N LYS A 306 -18.61 5.95 -4.88
CA LYS A 306 -17.60 5.53 -5.86
C LYS A 306 -16.55 6.59 -6.18
N TYR A 307 -16.27 7.48 -5.24
CA TYR A 307 -15.12 8.38 -5.30
C TYR A 307 -13.80 7.62 -5.14
N THR A 308 -12.78 8.06 -5.88
CA THR A 308 -11.40 7.57 -5.77
C THR A 308 -10.60 8.51 -4.89
N TYR A 309 -10.68 8.33 -3.57
CA TYR A 309 -10.12 9.29 -2.62
C TYR A 309 -8.59 9.41 -2.65
N GLY A 310 -7.88 8.35 -3.04
CA GLY A 310 -6.42 8.40 -3.21
C GLY A 310 -6.01 9.46 -4.24
N SER A 311 -6.64 9.45 -5.43
CA SER A 311 -6.35 10.45 -6.48
C SER A 311 -6.72 11.87 -6.03
N ILE A 312 -7.86 12.04 -5.36
CA ILE A 312 -8.28 13.35 -4.85
C ILE A 312 -7.29 13.87 -3.80
N LEU A 313 -6.82 13.00 -2.90
CA LEU A 313 -5.79 13.36 -1.93
C LEU A 313 -4.50 13.79 -2.63
N ARG A 314 -4.04 13.06 -3.67
CA ARG A 314 -2.85 13.43 -4.43
C ARG A 314 -2.97 14.82 -5.07
N ASP A 315 -4.14 15.13 -5.63
CA ASP A 315 -4.40 16.45 -6.20
C ASP A 315 -4.32 17.54 -5.13
N CYS A 316 -4.97 17.34 -3.97
CA CYS A 316 -4.90 18.27 -2.84
C CYS A 316 -3.46 18.44 -2.31
N LEU A 317 -2.71 17.35 -2.10
CA LEU A 317 -1.31 17.40 -1.64
C LEU A 317 -0.42 18.14 -2.65
N THR A 318 -0.67 17.96 -3.95
CA THR A 318 0.06 18.66 -5.01
C THR A 318 -0.26 20.16 -5.02
N THR A 319 -1.51 20.54 -4.74
CA THR A 319 -1.90 21.96 -4.60
C THR A 319 -1.26 22.58 -3.36
N ILE A 320 -1.34 21.90 -2.21
CA ILE A 320 -0.73 22.37 -0.95
C ILE A 320 0.76 22.64 -1.14
N GLU A 321 1.49 21.73 -1.77
CA GLU A 321 2.94 21.90 -2.00
C GLU A 321 3.27 23.02 -3.00
N LYS A 322 2.38 23.33 -3.95
CA LYS A 322 2.59 24.45 -4.88
C LYS A 322 2.31 25.80 -4.24
N GLU A 323 1.36 25.83 -3.30
CA GLU A 323 0.89 27.05 -2.65
C GLU A 323 1.63 27.34 -1.33
N GLY A 324 2.36 26.36 -0.77
CA GLY A 324 3.11 26.46 0.50
C GLY A 324 4.43 25.71 0.52
#